data_AF-A0A3D3MLZ0-F1
#
_entry.id   AF-A0A3D3MLZ0-F1
#
_cell.length_a   1.000
_cell.length_b   1.000
_cell.length_c   1.000
_cell.angle_alpha   90.00
_cell.angle_beta   90.00
_cell.angle_gamma   90.00
#
_symmetry.space_group_name_H-M   'P 1'
#
loop_
_entity.id
_entity.type
_entity.pdbx_description
1 polymer ?
#
loop_
_entity_poly.entity_id
_entity_poly.type
_entity_poly.pdbx_seq_one_letter_code
_entity_poly.pdbx_strand_id
1 'polypeptide(L)'
;MFFTMKQVKFKEIKHQFPKDSWLYWRNEKHDGEFDEDWVIYIGHDVKGQHLDLDDPFPFFLSVENQGENNKRDYIAILIEGNLTARNIYNHESEGSICLCVLGNLEAENMIVGGQEIYITGDLSVRECFWGDYNHGDLMVKGDMKTRVFVATEGYHYDYKRERIAADFFLCDEEEEDAVFDRRFPEAIFPEEILYTEDEVDEEDLFTWHAWLSRSAAITMLKENRSIIKNEINLLSKEEQKAVELASIPKYFENTLFNDSSSFLFQLDNFHQLMRIVKLHKEEYQYYTFEDYEVQLHPDTQEGQAHVMFTHSSGFIFFVCIVTDENGRDVLSAVYRENEESSFINIFQSEIPIHYITQLNILWKDLLTKAKRGAYFYNKFLKTVTPEEVLSYLNLEMVQEKYNDYREPDKNSFWYGGYCFLMRRHGERGLAGSIDIGKEREADVFDMRTYCFRPDRLEYPEKCNLYYSSSRENLTHDSYSGDGEVFKVFLYDWELFRESIEWYPKIGKAFKAMNEEYLEEKNK
;
A
#
# COMPACT_ATOMS: atom_id res chain seq x y z
N MET A 1 -50.46 1.87 17.83
CA MET A 1 -50.31 0.49 18.32
C MET A 1 -49.26 0.58 19.42
N PHE A 2 -49.61 0.21 20.65
CA PHE A 2 -48.73 0.42 21.80
C PHE A 2 -47.54 -0.55 21.71
N PHE A 3 -46.32 0.01 21.68
CA PHE A 3 -45.07 -0.75 21.77
C PHE A 3 -45.06 -1.51 23.11
N THR A 4 -44.83 -2.82 23.10
CA THR A 4 -44.76 -3.60 24.34
C THR A 4 -43.36 -4.18 24.52
N MET A 5 -42.43 -3.32 24.93
CA MET A 5 -41.14 -3.75 25.47
C MET A 5 -41.39 -4.44 26.82
N LYS A 6 -40.77 -5.61 27.03
CA LYS A 6 -40.78 -6.32 28.32
C LYS A 6 -39.37 -6.43 28.86
N GLN A 7 -39.24 -6.33 30.18
CA GLN A 7 -38.01 -6.64 30.90
C GLN A 7 -38.20 -8.01 31.54
N VAL A 8 -37.37 -8.97 31.15
CA VAL A 8 -37.47 -10.38 31.59
C VAL A 8 -36.12 -10.89 32.03
N LYS A 9 -36.10 -11.95 32.84
CA LYS A 9 -34.85 -12.62 33.21
C LYS A 9 -34.35 -13.49 32.07
N PHE A 10 -33.03 -13.58 31.87
CA PHE A 10 -32.46 -14.39 30.80
C PHE A 10 -32.96 -15.84 30.85
N LYS A 11 -33.01 -16.47 32.04
CA LYS A 11 -33.52 -17.86 32.20
C LYS A 11 -34.93 -18.09 31.63
N GLU A 12 -35.77 -17.07 31.63
CA GLU A 12 -37.16 -17.15 31.17
C GLU A 12 -37.25 -17.21 29.65
N ILE A 13 -36.28 -16.62 28.96
CA ILE A 13 -36.29 -16.47 27.49
C ILE A 13 -35.05 -17.03 26.79
N LYS A 14 -34.08 -17.62 27.50
CA LYS A 14 -32.83 -18.14 26.92
C LYS A 14 -33.07 -19.13 25.77
N HIS A 15 -34.17 -19.89 25.84
CA HIS A 15 -34.58 -20.83 24.80
C HIS A 15 -34.95 -20.17 23.45
N GLN A 16 -35.13 -18.84 23.43
CA GLN A 16 -35.40 -18.05 22.23
C GLN A 16 -34.12 -17.53 21.58
N PHE A 17 -33.00 -17.50 22.32
CA PHE A 17 -31.71 -17.16 21.74
C PHE A 17 -31.20 -18.32 20.86
N PRO A 18 -30.53 -18.02 19.74
CA PRO A 18 -29.87 -19.04 18.93
C PRO A 18 -28.84 -19.81 19.74
N LYS A 19 -28.74 -21.13 19.51
CA LYS A 19 -27.87 -22.00 20.33
C LYS A 19 -26.38 -21.75 20.13
N ASP A 20 -26.03 -21.18 19.00
CA ASP A 20 -24.68 -20.81 18.60
C ASP A 20 -24.37 -19.34 18.89
N SER A 21 -25.27 -18.60 19.55
CA SER A 21 -24.92 -17.32 20.14
C SER A 21 -23.96 -17.54 21.31
N TRP A 22 -22.94 -16.68 21.41
CA TRP A 22 -21.98 -16.66 22.50
C TRP A 22 -22.69 -16.57 23.85
N LEU A 23 -23.69 -15.69 23.97
CA LEU A 23 -24.42 -15.50 25.22
C LEU A 23 -25.14 -16.77 25.66
N TYR A 24 -25.81 -17.46 24.74
CA TYR A 24 -26.49 -18.73 25.02
C TYR A 24 -25.48 -19.83 25.38
N TRP A 25 -24.46 -20.02 24.54
CA TRP A 25 -23.46 -21.07 24.72
C TRP A 25 -22.69 -20.91 26.03
N ARG A 26 -22.26 -19.69 26.35
CA ARG A 26 -21.54 -19.36 27.57
C ARG A 26 -22.41 -19.61 28.80
N ASN A 27 -23.66 -19.16 28.78
CA ASN A 27 -24.59 -19.42 29.88
C ASN A 27 -24.73 -20.92 30.18
N GLU A 28 -24.91 -21.74 29.16
CA GLU A 28 -25.07 -23.20 29.32
C GLU A 28 -23.76 -23.88 29.76
N LYS A 29 -22.60 -23.39 29.31
CA LYS A 29 -21.29 -23.93 29.69
C LYS A 29 -20.90 -23.59 31.14
N HIS A 30 -21.39 -22.46 31.65
CA HIS A 30 -21.06 -21.93 32.97
C HIS A 30 -22.22 -22.01 33.96
N ASP A 31 -23.02 -23.09 33.88
CA ASP A 31 -24.08 -23.43 34.85
C ASP A 31 -25.12 -22.31 35.10
N GLY A 32 -25.48 -21.55 34.07
CA GLY A 32 -26.47 -20.48 34.16
C GLY A 32 -25.89 -19.15 34.68
N GLU A 33 -24.64 -18.83 34.33
CA GLU A 33 -23.92 -17.57 34.70
C GLU A 33 -24.82 -16.33 34.60
N PHE A 34 -25.66 -16.26 33.58
CA PHE A 34 -26.49 -15.11 33.23
C PHE A 34 -27.98 -15.28 33.55
N ASP A 35 -28.41 -16.41 34.14
CA ASP A 35 -29.83 -16.77 34.29
C ASP A 35 -30.64 -15.70 35.05
N GLU A 36 -30.00 -14.98 35.98
CA GLU A 36 -30.61 -13.91 36.76
C GLU A 36 -30.37 -12.50 36.19
N ASP A 37 -29.67 -12.34 35.07
CA ASP A 37 -29.52 -11.04 34.43
C ASP A 37 -30.76 -10.66 33.61
N TRP A 38 -30.89 -9.37 33.33
CA TRP A 38 -32.07 -8.85 32.65
C TRP A 38 -31.86 -8.72 31.14
N VAL A 39 -32.93 -8.96 30.39
CA VAL A 39 -32.99 -8.79 28.94
C VAL A 39 -34.13 -7.86 28.57
N ILE A 40 -33.86 -6.96 27.64
CA ILE A 40 -34.89 -6.15 26.96
C ILE A 40 -35.48 -7.01 25.84
N TYR A 41 -36.71 -7.47 26.00
CA TYR A 41 -37.38 -8.36 25.05
C TYR A 41 -38.47 -7.63 24.26
N ILE A 42 -38.46 -7.81 22.94
CA ILE A 42 -39.41 -7.19 22.01
C ILE A 42 -39.88 -8.24 20.99
N GLY A 43 -41.15 -8.63 21.10
CA GLY A 43 -41.76 -9.68 20.25
C GLY A 43 -42.31 -9.18 18.90
N HIS A 44 -41.80 -8.08 18.36
CA HIS A 44 -42.28 -7.50 17.11
C HIS A 44 -41.20 -6.64 16.43
N ASP A 45 -41.45 -6.19 15.19
CA ASP A 45 -40.56 -5.30 14.46
C ASP A 45 -40.37 -3.95 15.17
N VAL A 46 -39.15 -3.44 15.18
CA VAL A 46 -38.78 -2.18 15.85
C VAL A 46 -38.19 -1.20 14.85
N LYS A 47 -38.60 0.07 14.97
CA LYS A 47 -38.00 1.16 14.22
C LYS A 47 -37.69 2.36 15.12
N GLY A 48 -36.48 2.91 15.01
CA GLY A 48 -36.08 4.11 15.72
C GLY A 48 -34.92 4.85 15.03
N GLN A 49 -34.42 5.92 15.66
CA GLN A 49 -33.29 6.69 15.10
C GLN A 49 -31.95 6.24 15.66
N HIS A 50 -31.73 6.37 16.96
CA HIS A 50 -30.43 6.11 17.58
C HIS A 50 -30.55 5.03 18.65
N LEU A 51 -29.96 3.87 18.40
CA LEU A 51 -29.84 2.81 19.39
C LEU A 51 -28.44 2.90 20.01
N ASP A 52 -28.38 3.48 21.21
CA ASP A 52 -27.18 3.49 22.04
C ASP A 52 -27.16 2.19 22.86
N LEU A 53 -26.14 1.36 22.68
CA LEU A 53 -26.00 0.08 23.40
C LEU A 53 -25.43 0.28 24.82
N ASP A 54 -24.92 1.47 25.14
CA ASP A 54 -24.59 1.84 26.54
C ASP A 54 -25.87 2.20 27.33
N ASP A 55 -26.84 2.83 26.65
CA ASP A 55 -28.15 3.21 27.23
C ASP A 55 -29.28 3.02 26.20
N PRO A 56 -29.84 1.79 26.08
CA PRO A 56 -30.80 1.47 25.03
C PRO A 56 -32.22 1.95 25.31
N PHE A 57 -32.54 2.40 26.52
CA PHE A 57 -33.90 2.77 26.92
C PHE A 57 -34.51 3.94 26.13
N PRO A 58 -33.78 5.04 25.84
CA PRO A 58 -34.30 6.14 25.04
C PRO A 58 -34.79 5.72 23.65
N PHE A 59 -34.23 4.65 23.08
CA PHE A 59 -34.63 4.13 21.77
C PHE A 59 -36.03 3.50 21.79
N PHE A 60 -36.40 2.87 22.90
CA PHE A 60 -37.64 2.10 23.02
C PHE A 60 -38.77 2.84 23.78
N LEU A 61 -38.47 3.94 24.46
CA LEU A 61 -39.45 4.69 25.26
C LEU A 61 -40.03 5.89 24.51
N SER A 62 -41.31 5.82 24.14
CA SER A 62 -42.14 7.03 24.03
C SER A 62 -42.68 7.37 25.42
N VAL A 63 -42.09 8.39 26.07
CA VAL A 63 -42.48 9.05 27.33
C VAL A 63 -43.76 8.52 27.99
N GLU A 64 -43.68 7.43 28.76
CA GLU A 64 -44.66 7.03 29.79
C GLU A 64 -44.15 5.76 30.47
N ASN A 65 -43.16 5.90 31.35
CA ASN A 65 -42.89 5.05 32.52
C ASN A 65 -41.57 5.49 33.14
N GLN A 66 -41.54 6.69 33.73
CA GLN A 66 -40.53 7.02 34.74
C GLN A 66 -40.88 6.31 36.07
N GLY A 67 -40.96 4.98 36.02
CA GLY A 67 -41.02 4.13 37.20
C GLY A 67 -39.59 3.74 37.55
N GLU A 68 -39.07 4.31 38.64
CA GLU A 68 -37.82 3.96 39.34
C GLU A 68 -36.74 3.25 38.50
N ASN A 69 -35.82 4.04 37.94
CA ASN A 69 -34.51 3.60 37.45
C ASN A 69 -33.71 2.93 38.58
N ASN A 70 -34.05 1.70 38.93
CA ASN A 70 -33.09 0.80 39.53
C ASN A 70 -32.17 0.35 38.41
N LYS A 71 -30.88 0.72 38.50
CA LYS A 71 -29.80 0.14 37.69
C LYS A 71 -29.91 -1.38 37.78
N ARG A 72 -30.54 -1.99 36.79
CA ARG A 72 -30.54 -3.43 36.58
C ARG A 72 -29.43 -3.68 35.57
N ASP A 73 -28.64 -4.72 35.80
CA ASP A 73 -27.62 -5.13 34.85
C ASP A 73 -28.34 -5.83 33.69
N TYR A 74 -28.45 -5.12 32.57
CA TYR A 74 -29.03 -5.64 31.34
C TYR A 74 -27.91 -6.15 30.46
N ILE A 75 -28.00 -7.43 30.10
CA ILE A 75 -26.93 -8.11 29.34
C ILE A 75 -27.25 -8.23 27.85
N ALA A 76 -28.54 -8.15 27.48
CA ALA A 76 -28.95 -8.30 26.09
C ALA A 76 -30.24 -7.54 25.74
N ILE A 77 -30.38 -7.25 24.45
CA ILE A 77 -31.61 -6.89 23.76
C ILE A 77 -31.97 -8.05 22.83
N LEU A 78 -33.18 -8.60 22.97
CA LEU A 78 -33.73 -9.61 22.06
C LEU A 78 -34.93 -9.04 21.29
N ILE A 79 -34.81 -9.02 19.97
CA ILE A 79 -35.87 -8.61 19.04
C ILE A 79 -36.28 -9.81 18.20
N GLU A 80 -37.52 -10.28 18.34
CA GLU A 80 -38.03 -11.42 17.55
C GLU A 80 -38.29 -11.04 16.07
N GLY A 81 -38.56 -9.77 15.81
CA GLY A 81 -38.84 -9.24 14.47
C GLY A 81 -37.62 -8.61 13.80
N ASN A 82 -37.90 -7.71 12.87
CA ASN A 82 -36.89 -6.88 12.20
C ASN A 82 -36.52 -5.65 13.03
N LEU A 83 -35.28 -5.17 12.90
CA LEU A 83 -34.82 -3.91 13.48
C LEU A 83 -34.44 -2.93 12.37
N THR A 84 -35.05 -1.75 12.37
CA THR A 84 -34.60 -0.61 11.56
C THR A 84 -34.15 0.52 12.47
N ALA A 85 -32.86 0.84 12.46
CA ALA A 85 -32.32 2.01 13.14
C ALA A 85 -31.73 2.98 12.10
N ARG A 86 -31.51 4.25 12.46
CA ARG A 86 -30.60 5.08 11.69
C ARG A 86 -29.17 4.76 12.10
N ASN A 87 -28.81 4.99 13.35
CA ASN A 87 -27.46 4.73 13.85
C ASN A 87 -27.52 3.79 15.07
N ILE A 88 -26.63 2.81 15.12
CA ILE A 88 -26.42 1.92 16.27
C ILE A 88 -25.00 2.12 16.77
N TYR A 89 -24.78 2.33 18.06
CA TYR A 89 -23.43 2.55 18.58
C TYR A 89 -23.28 2.25 20.07
N ASN A 90 -22.05 2.11 20.55
CA ASN A 90 -21.66 2.19 21.97
C ASN A 90 -20.33 2.94 22.10
N HIS A 91 -20.09 3.61 23.23
CA HIS A 91 -18.79 4.19 23.58
C HIS A 91 -17.96 3.17 24.33
N GLU A 92 -18.56 2.42 25.25
CA GLU A 92 -17.86 1.46 26.10
C GLU A 92 -17.67 0.13 25.36
N SER A 93 -16.41 -0.23 25.10
CA SER A 93 -16.06 -1.51 24.47
C SER A 93 -15.89 -2.63 25.49
N GLU A 94 -15.90 -2.36 26.79
CA GLU A 94 -15.86 -3.36 27.85
C GLU A 94 -17.17 -3.34 28.65
N GLY A 95 -18.24 -3.90 28.08
CA GLY A 95 -19.48 -4.19 28.83
C GLY A 95 -20.76 -3.51 28.34
N SER A 96 -20.83 -3.11 27.06
CA SER A 96 -22.11 -2.71 26.46
C SER A 96 -23.04 -3.92 26.21
N ILE A 97 -24.32 -3.65 25.96
CA ILE A 97 -25.35 -4.69 25.90
C ILE A 97 -25.30 -5.50 24.60
N CYS A 98 -25.43 -6.83 24.67
CA CYS A 98 -25.54 -7.68 23.47
C CYS A 98 -26.81 -7.35 22.68
N LEU A 99 -26.77 -7.48 21.36
CA LEU A 99 -27.94 -7.27 20.49
C LEU A 99 -28.22 -8.54 19.69
N CYS A 100 -29.40 -9.13 19.90
CA CYS A 100 -29.87 -10.30 19.15
C CYS A 100 -31.16 -9.95 18.38
N VAL A 101 -31.11 -10.06 17.05
CA VAL A 101 -32.24 -9.82 16.14
C VAL A 101 -32.54 -11.10 15.38
N LEU A 102 -33.74 -11.65 15.58
CA LEU A 102 -34.17 -12.89 14.92
C LEU A 102 -34.68 -12.67 13.49
N GLY A 103 -34.97 -11.42 13.10
CA GLY A 103 -35.25 -10.99 11.73
C GLY A 103 -34.04 -10.32 11.05
N ASN A 104 -34.35 -9.40 10.14
CA ASN A 104 -33.36 -8.57 9.44
C ASN A 104 -33.02 -7.30 10.25
N LEU A 105 -31.80 -6.80 10.07
CA LEU A 105 -31.35 -5.52 10.62
C LEU A 105 -31.01 -4.55 9.50
N GLU A 106 -31.62 -3.37 9.52
CA GLU A 106 -31.29 -2.25 8.64
C GLU A 106 -30.78 -1.05 9.46
N ALA A 107 -29.63 -0.50 9.08
CA ALA A 107 -29.04 0.69 9.67
C ALA A 107 -28.43 1.62 8.61
N GLU A 108 -28.29 2.90 8.93
CA GLU A 108 -27.44 3.84 8.19
C GLU A 108 -25.98 3.61 8.55
N ASN A 109 -25.66 3.62 9.85
CA ASN A 109 -24.33 3.36 10.38
C ASN A 109 -24.38 2.46 11.62
N MET A 110 -23.32 1.68 11.84
CA MET A 110 -23.09 0.91 13.06
C MET A 110 -21.65 1.13 13.52
N ILE A 111 -21.45 1.64 14.75
CA ILE A 111 -20.13 1.72 15.40
C ILE A 111 -20.20 0.96 16.72
N VAL A 112 -19.80 -0.30 16.71
CA VAL A 112 -20.00 -1.25 17.82
C VAL A 112 -18.68 -1.82 18.31
N GLY A 113 -18.63 -2.38 19.51
CA GLY A 113 -17.41 -3.02 19.99
C GLY A 113 -17.53 -3.60 21.39
N GLY A 114 -17.02 -4.81 21.62
CA GLY A 114 -17.02 -5.48 22.94
C GLY A 114 -18.09 -6.54 23.21
N GLN A 115 -19.16 -6.56 22.43
CA GLN A 115 -20.33 -7.41 22.64
C GLN A 115 -20.66 -8.24 21.41
N GLU A 116 -21.50 -9.27 21.61
CA GLU A 116 -22.09 -10.03 20.53
C GLU A 116 -23.21 -9.21 19.85
N ILE A 117 -23.12 -9.11 18.53
CA ILE A 117 -24.17 -8.65 17.63
C ILE A 117 -24.60 -9.85 16.78
N TYR A 118 -25.78 -10.41 17.08
CA TYR A 118 -26.30 -11.59 16.41
C TYR A 118 -27.52 -11.26 15.56
N ILE A 119 -27.47 -11.57 14.26
CA ILE A 119 -28.58 -11.40 13.31
C ILE A 119 -28.87 -12.75 12.63
N THR A 120 -30.11 -13.23 12.75
CA THR A 120 -30.55 -14.47 12.08
C THR A 120 -30.92 -14.23 10.61
N GLY A 121 -31.36 -13.02 10.26
CA GLY A 121 -31.62 -12.59 8.88
C GLY A 121 -30.44 -11.89 8.23
N ASP A 122 -30.77 -10.98 7.31
CA ASP A 122 -29.80 -10.14 6.60
C ASP A 122 -29.43 -8.90 7.41
N LEU A 123 -28.19 -8.44 7.27
CA LEU A 123 -27.69 -7.17 7.82
C LEU A 123 -27.40 -6.18 6.69
N SER A 124 -28.15 -5.08 6.63
CA SER A 124 -27.92 -4.02 5.65
C SER A 124 -27.55 -2.72 6.35
N VAL A 125 -26.29 -2.32 6.25
CA VAL A 125 -25.78 -1.03 6.73
C VAL A 125 -25.55 -0.13 5.53
N ARG A 126 -26.13 1.07 5.49
CA ARG A 126 -26.09 1.91 4.27
C ARG A 126 -24.71 2.52 4.02
N GLU A 127 -24.02 2.93 5.08
CA GLU A 127 -22.79 3.71 4.99
C GLU A 127 -21.61 2.95 5.60
N CYS A 128 -21.51 2.87 6.92
CA CYS A 128 -20.35 2.27 7.56
C CYS A 128 -20.76 1.30 8.68
N PHE A 129 -20.21 0.09 8.61
CA PHE A 129 -20.11 -0.81 9.76
C PHE A 129 -18.69 -0.74 10.30
N TRP A 130 -18.54 -0.43 11.59
CA TRP A 130 -17.27 -0.41 12.29
C TRP A 130 -17.40 -1.24 13.57
N GLY A 131 -16.74 -2.40 13.58
CA GLY A 131 -16.53 -3.21 14.78
C GLY A 131 -15.14 -2.94 15.37
N ASP A 132 -15.08 -2.75 16.68
CA ASP A 132 -13.85 -2.43 17.40
C ASP A 132 -13.71 -3.34 18.63
N TYR A 133 -12.47 -3.67 19.00
CA TYR A 133 -12.10 -4.47 20.18
C TYR A 133 -12.38 -5.98 20.09
N ASN A 134 -11.38 -6.78 20.46
CA ASN A 134 -11.31 -8.22 20.27
C ASN A 134 -12.32 -9.05 21.07
N HIS A 135 -13.02 -8.45 22.04
CA HIS A 135 -14.13 -9.13 22.71
C HIS A 135 -15.45 -9.03 21.94
N GLY A 136 -15.53 -8.17 20.92
CA GLY A 136 -16.69 -8.06 20.07
C GLY A 136 -16.80 -9.20 19.06
N ASP A 137 -18.04 -9.57 18.72
CA ASP A 137 -18.34 -10.63 17.76
C ASP A 137 -19.57 -10.27 16.92
N LEU A 138 -19.42 -10.33 15.59
CA LEU A 138 -20.51 -10.17 14.63
C LEU A 138 -20.88 -11.52 14.01
N MET A 139 -22.11 -11.97 14.29
CA MET A 139 -22.66 -13.19 13.71
C MET A 139 -23.90 -12.87 12.86
N VAL A 140 -23.78 -13.00 11.54
CA VAL A 140 -24.88 -12.80 10.59
C VAL A 140 -25.15 -14.11 9.87
N LYS A 141 -26.38 -14.64 9.98
CA LYS A 141 -26.77 -15.88 9.29
C LYS A 141 -27.26 -15.66 7.87
N GLY A 142 -27.76 -14.47 7.54
CA GLY A 142 -28.05 -14.05 6.17
C GLY A 142 -26.85 -13.43 5.47
N ASP A 143 -27.12 -12.56 4.50
CA ASP A 143 -26.11 -11.75 3.82
C ASP A 143 -25.90 -10.42 4.56
N MET A 144 -24.66 -9.94 4.56
CA MET A 144 -24.29 -8.62 5.05
C MET A 144 -23.91 -7.70 3.88
N LYS A 145 -24.43 -6.47 3.90
CA LYS A 145 -24.09 -5.41 2.95
C LYS A 145 -23.73 -4.12 3.67
N THR A 146 -22.61 -3.52 3.30
CA THR A 146 -22.22 -2.17 3.73
C THR A 146 -21.46 -1.45 2.63
N ARG A 147 -21.31 -0.13 2.69
CA ARG A 147 -20.42 0.59 1.77
C ARG A 147 -18.98 0.52 2.28
N VAL A 148 -18.78 0.77 3.57
CA VAL A 148 -17.48 0.67 4.25
C VAL A 148 -17.62 -0.35 5.38
N PHE A 149 -16.69 -1.30 5.43
CA PHE A 149 -16.53 -2.24 6.54
C PHE A 149 -15.19 -1.96 7.23
N VAL A 150 -15.25 -1.74 8.54
CA VAL A 150 -14.07 -1.49 9.38
C VAL A 150 -14.07 -2.50 10.52
N ALA A 151 -12.94 -3.17 10.73
CA ALA A 151 -12.72 -4.05 11.88
C ALA A 151 -11.35 -3.74 12.50
N THR A 152 -11.38 -3.15 13.69
CA THR A 152 -10.18 -2.70 14.41
C THR A 152 -9.98 -3.48 15.70
N GLU A 153 -8.74 -3.52 16.19
CA GLU A 153 -8.39 -4.14 17.49
C GLU A 153 -8.88 -5.60 17.61
N GLY A 154 -8.79 -6.37 16.54
CA GLY A 154 -9.14 -7.80 16.52
C GLY A 154 -10.62 -8.14 16.64
N TYR A 155 -11.52 -7.21 16.30
CA TYR A 155 -12.96 -7.47 16.29
C TYR A 155 -13.33 -8.71 15.45
N HIS A 156 -14.11 -9.64 16.00
CA HIS A 156 -14.45 -10.89 15.34
C HIS A 156 -15.64 -10.77 14.37
N TYR A 157 -15.52 -11.42 13.21
CA TYR A 157 -16.56 -11.56 12.19
C TYR A 157 -16.27 -12.77 11.30
N ASP A 158 -17.07 -13.00 10.26
CA ASP A 158 -16.77 -14.00 9.22
C ASP A 158 -15.54 -13.59 8.38
N TYR A 159 -14.34 -13.96 8.84
CA TYR A 159 -13.07 -13.67 8.16
C TYR A 159 -12.98 -14.24 6.74
N LYS A 160 -13.78 -15.26 6.39
CA LYS A 160 -13.83 -15.76 5.01
C LYS A 160 -14.62 -14.84 4.08
N ARG A 161 -15.37 -13.89 4.65
CA ARG A 161 -16.18 -12.89 3.94
C ARG A 161 -17.17 -13.51 2.96
N GLU A 162 -17.56 -14.77 3.14
CA GLU A 162 -18.42 -15.50 2.19
C GLU A 162 -19.79 -14.84 2.05
N ARG A 163 -20.19 -14.05 3.07
CA ARG A 163 -21.50 -13.39 3.17
C ARG A 163 -21.41 -11.88 3.31
N ILE A 164 -20.22 -11.28 3.21
CA ILE A 164 -20.03 -9.83 3.42
C ILE A 164 -19.70 -9.17 2.09
N ALA A 165 -20.59 -8.28 1.64
CA ALA A 165 -20.34 -7.39 0.51
C ALA A 165 -20.08 -5.97 0.99
N ALA A 166 -18.88 -5.46 0.76
CA ALA A 166 -18.55 -4.05 0.95
C ALA A 166 -17.69 -3.47 -0.18
N ASP A 167 -17.82 -2.17 -0.43
CA ASP A 167 -17.01 -1.47 -1.42
C ASP A 167 -15.57 -1.26 -0.91
N PHE A 168 -15.43 -1.06 0.41
CA PHE A 168 -14.15 -0.86 1.09
C PHE A 168 -14.08 -1.72 2.37
N PHE A 169 -12.95 -2.40 2.56
CA PHE A 169 -12.63 -3.18 3.76
C PHE A 169 -11.35 -2.63 4.40
N LEU A 170 -11.45 -2.26 5.67
CA LEU A 170 -10.35 -1.73 6.49
C LEU A 170 -10.24 -2.58 7.76
N CYS A 171 -9.42 -3.63 7.73
CA CYS A 171 -9.28 -4.59 8.83
C CYS A 171 -7.83 -4.67 9.30
N ASP A 172 -7.60 -4.63 10.63
CA ASP A 172 -6.24 -4.63 11.22
C ASP A 172 -5.54 -6.00 11.18
N GLU A 173 -6.30 -7.08 11.36
CA GLU A 173 -5.75 -8.43 11.56
C GLU A 173 -5.80 -9.33 10.32
N GLU A 174 -6.21 -8.81 9.16
CA GLU A 174 -6.16 -9.60 7.94
C GLU A 174 -4.78 -9.55 7.28
N GLU A 175 -4.03 -10.65 7.45
CA GLU A 175 -2.75 -10.90 6.78
C GLU A 175 -2.89 -11.07 5.25
N GLU A 176 -4.10 -11.40 4.77
CA GLU A 176 -4.40 -11.59 3.34
C GLU A 176 -4.86 -10.25 2.70
N ASP A 177 -3.97 -9.67 1.89
CA ASP A 177 -4.19 -8.58 0.91
C ASP A 177 -4.29 -7.12 1.35
N ALA A 178 -4.64 -6.79 2.60
CA ALA A 178 -4.81 -5.39 3.02
C ALA A 178 -3.51 -4.78 3.58
N VAL A 179 -2.57 -4.37 2.73
CA VAL A 179 -1.49 -3.48 3.18
C VAL A 179 -2.12 -2.17 3.65
N PHE A 180 -1.97 -1.87 4.94
CA PHE A 180 -2.38 -0.58 5.51
C PHE A 180 -1.88 0.58 4.64
N ASP A 181 -2.80 1.43 4.21
CA ASP A 181 -2.54 2.60 3.40
C ASP A 181 -3.36 3.77 3.93
N ARG A 182 -2.69 4.66 4.66
CA ARG A 182 -3.26 5.86 5.29
C ARG A 182 -4.17 6.70 4.37
N ARG A 183 -3.96 6.62 3.06
CA ARG A 183 -4.79 7.35 2.08
C ARG A 183 -6.24 6.85 2.04
N PHE A 184 -6.51 5.60 2.45
CA PHE A 184 -7.87 5.06 2.52
C PHE A 184 -8.72 5.80 3.57
N PRO A 185 -8.30 5.86 4.85
CA PRO A 185 -8.95 6.69 5.85
C PRO A 185 -9.16 8.13 5.38
N GLU A 186 -8.10 8.76 4.85
CA GLU A 186 -8.17 10.13 4.36
C GLU A 186 -9.17 10.32 3.21
N ALA A 187 -9.33 9.33 2.32
CA ALA A 187 -10.27 9.41 1.20
C ALA A 187 -11.72 9.08 1.59
N ILE A 188 -11.91 8.21 2.59
CA ILE A 188 -13.21 7.69 2.99
C ILE A 188 -13.87 8.57 4.06
N PHE A 189 -13.08 9.04 5.02
CA PHE A 189 -13.59 9.63 6.25
C PHE A 189 -13.34 11.15 6.31
N PRO A 190 -14.25 11.94 6.93
CA PRO A 190 -14.05 13.36 7.25
C PRO A 190 -12.85 13.59 8.16
N GLU A 191 -12.22 14.76 8.04
CA GLU A 191 -11.04 15.11 8.85
C GLU A 191 -11.31 15.06 10.36
N GLU A 192 -12.55 15.33 10.80
CA GLU A 192 -12.91 15.32 12.22
C GLU A 192 -12.79 13.95 12.90
N ILE A 193 -12.74 12.87 12.12
CA ILE A 193 -12.59 11.51 12.66
C ILE A 193 -11.21 10.92 12.39
N LEU A 194 -10.28 11.72 11.84
CA LEU A 194 -8.92 11.30 11.55
C LEU A 194 -7.96 11.85 12.61
N TYR A 195 -7.10 11.00 13.14
CA TYR A 195 -5.95 11.45 13.92
C TYR A 195 -4.85 11.96 12.99
N THR A 196 -4.12 12.96 13.45
CA THR A 196 -2.89 13.42 12.80
C THR A 196 -1.72 12.54 13.23
N GLU A 197 -0.65 12.52 12.44
CA GLU A 197 0.53 11.69 12.72
C GLU A 197 1.18 12.01 14.07
N ASP A 198 1.06 13.25 14.56
CA ASP A 198 1.56 13.67 15.87
C ASP A 198 0.69 13.14 17.04
N GLU A 199 -0.51 12.62 16.76
CA GLU A 199 -1.48 12.11 17.75
C GLU A 199 -1.50 10.57 17.82
N VAL A 200 -0.87 9.89 16.86
CA VAL A 200 -0.84 8.43 16.77
C VAL A 200 0.39 7.88 17.49
N ASP A 201 0.22 6.80 18.26
CA ASP A 201 1.34 6.08 18.86
C ASP A 201 2.23 5.48 17.77
N GLU A 202 3.54 5.64 17.90
CA GLU A 202 4.50 5.18 16.91
C GLU A 202 4.45 3.65 16.69
N GLU A 203 4.06 2.91 17.73
CA GLU A 203 3.90 1.45 17.69
C GLU A 203 2.68 1.02 16.85
N ASP A 204 1.63 1.86 16.78
CA ASP A 204 0.34 1.52 16.17
C ASP A 204 0.11 2.16 14.80
N LEU A 205 1.06 2.94 14.28
CA LEU A 205 0.92 3.71 13.02
C LEU A 205 0.52 2.89 11.76
N PHE A 206 0.43 1.56 11.82
CA PHE A 206 -0.01 0.68 10.72
C PHE A 206 -1.37 0.02 10.93
N THR A 207 -2.10 0.35 12.00
CA THR A 207 -3.47 -0.13 12.20
C THR A 207 -4.44 0.96 11.79
N TRP A 208 -5.59 0.60 11.21
CA TRP A 208 -6.69 1.53 11.00
C TRP A 208 -7.17 2.13 12.33
N HIS A 209 -7.12 1.36 13.43
CA HIS A 209 -7.45 1.84 14.77
C HIS A 209 -6.71 3.14 15.12
N ALA A 210 -5.40 3.15 14.92
CA ALA A 210 -4.52 4.26 15.25
C ALA A 210 -4.90 5.58 14.57
N TRP A 211 -5.56 5.53 13.41
CA TRP A 211 -5.84 6.71 12.60
C TRP A 211 -7.28 7.19 12.69
N LEU A 212 -8.16 6.46 13.38
CA LEU A 212 -9.60 6.71 13.40
C LEU A 212 -10.10 7.04 14.80
N SER A 213 -10.72 8.20 14.95
CA SER A 213 -11.35 8.61 16.21
C SER A 213 -12.78 8.09 16.32
N ARG A 214 -12.93 6.96 17.02
CA ARG A 214 -14.24 6.33 17.29
C ARG A 214 -15.18 7.28 18.04
N SER A 215 -14.67 8.02 19.02
CA SER A 215 -15.45 8.98 19.81
C SER A 215 -15.97 10.16 18.98
N ALA A 216 -15.16 10.69 18.06
CA ALA A 216 -15.59 11.73 17.11
C ALA A 216 -16.65 11.18 16.14
N ALA A 217 -16.45 9.98 15.60
CA ALA A 217 -17.40 9.33 14.71
C ALA A 217 -18.77 9.11 15.39
N ILE A 218 -18.80 8.59 16.64
CA ILE A 218 -20.05 8.43 17.40
C ILE A 218 -20.73 9.78 17.67
N THR A 219 -19.96 10.83 17.99
CA THR A 219 -20.49 12.18 18.17
C THR A 219 -21.20 12.68 16.90
N MET A 220 -20.59 12.48 15.73
CA MET A 220 -21.19 12.80 14.44
C MET A 220 -22.48 12.01 14.17
N LEU A 221 -22.51 10.72 14.53
CA LEU A 221 -23.72 9.89 14.38
C LEU A 221 -24.88 10.37 15.26
N LYS A 222 -24.60 10.83 16.48
CA LYS A 222 -25.60 11.47 17.37
C LYS A 222 -26.16 12.74 16.76
N GLU A 223 -25.33 13.49 16.04
CA GLU A 223 -25.71 14.71 15.31
C GLU A 223 -26.34 14.42 13.94
N ASN A 224 -26.56 13.15 13.57
CA ASN A 224 -27.11 12.76 12.29
C ASN A 224 -26.27 13.18 11.07
N ARG A 225 -24.97 13.37 11.27
CA ARG A 225 -23.98 13.66 10.22
C ARG A 225 -23.43 12.35 9.65
N SER A 226 -23.17 12.34 8.35
CA SER A 226 -22.46 11.23 7.69
C SER A 226 -21.03 11.17 8.22
N ILE A 227 -20.58 9.97 8.58
CA ILE A 227 -19.18 9.69 8.92
C ILE A 227 -18.37 9.28 7.69
N ILE A 228 -18.98 9.16 6.52
CA ILE A 228 -18.26 8.92 5.26
C ILE A 228 -18.37 10.13 4.33
N LYS A 229 -17.35 10.36 3.51
CA LYS A 229 -17.35 11.38 2.45
C LYS A 229 -18.35 11.01 1.36
N ASN A 230 -19.02 12.03 0.81
CA ASN A 230 -20.00 11.84 -0.27
C ASN A 230 -19.34 11.23 -1.51
N GLU A 231 -18.20 11.77 -1.91
CA GLU A 231 -17.36 11.26 -2.99
C GLU A 231 -16.10 10.64 -2.38
N ILE A 232 -15.93 9.34 -2.59
CA ILE A 232 -14.72 8.61 -2.20
C ILE A 232 -13.87 8.50 -3.47
N ASN A 233 -12.84 9.34 -3.56
CA ASN A 233 -11.94 9.37 -4.71
C ASN A 233 -10.66 8.59 -4.38
N LEU A 234 -10.72 7.27 -4.53
CA LEU A 234 -9.56 6.40 -4.46
C LEU A 234 -9.11 6.07 -5.88
N LEU A 235 -8.03 6.72 -6.33
CA LEU A 235 -7.40 6.35 -7.59
C LEU A 235 -6.78 4.96 -7.47
N SER A 236 -6.98 4.10 -8.47
CA SER A 236 -6.28 2.82 -8.57
C SER A 236 -4.75 3.04 -8.65
N LYS A 237 -3.95 2.01 -8.38
CA LYS A 237 -2.48 2.10 -8.54
C LYS A 237 -2.08 2.51 -9.97
N GLU A 238 -2.83 2.04 -10.96
CA GLU A 238 -2.64 2.39 -12.38
C GLU A 238 -3.00 3.84 -12.66
N GLU A 239 -4.10 4.34 -12.09
CA GLU A 239 -4.52 5.74 -12.23
C GLU A 239 -3.54 6.68 -11.56
N GLN A 240 -3.05 6.34 -10.36
CA GLN A 240 -2.00 7.10 -9.66
C GLN A 240 -0.73 7.14 -10.50
N LYS A 241 -0.28 6.00 -11.02
CA LYS A 241 0.86 5.92 -11.93
C LYS A 241 0.63 6.80 -13.17
N ALA A 242 -0.56 6.77 -13.75
CA ALA A 242 -0.88 7.59 -14.93
C ALA A 242 -0.82 9.09 -14.63
N VAL A 243 -1.38 9.53 -13.49
CA VAL A 243 -1.33 10.93 -13.04
C VAL A 243 0.12 11.36 -12.76
N GLU A 244 0.91 10.54 -12.07
CA GLU A 244 2.32 10.86 -11.81
C GLU A 244 3.12 10.96 -13.12
N LEU A 245 2.94 10.01 -14.04
CA LEU A 245 3.60 10.03 -15.35
C LEU A 245 3.18 11.24 -16.21
N ALA A 246 1.93 11.71 -16.08
CA ALA A 246 1.45 12.91 -16.75
C ALA A 246 2.04 14.20 -16.15
N SER A 247 2.43 14.17 -14.87
CA SER A 247 3.06 15.31 -14.17
C SER A 247 4.53 15.52 -14.54
N ILE A 248 5.17 14.54 -15.21
CA ILE A 248 6.59 14.62 -15.59
C ILE A 248 6.79 15.80 -16.56
N PRO A 249 7.74 16.72 -16.28
CA PRO A 249 8.03 17.83 -17.16
C PRO A 249 8.38 17.38 -18.58
N LYS A 250 8.12 18.24 -19.56
CA LYS A 250 8.53 17.99 -20.95
C LYS A 250 10.04 18.25 -21.10
N TYR A 251 10.81 17.22 -21.47
CA TYR A 251 12.26 17.30 -21.68
C TYR A 251 12.69 17.42 -23.15
N PHE A 252 11.85 16.92 -24.07
CA PHE A 252 12.21 16.75 -25.47
C PHE A 252 11.13 17.34 -26.37
N GLU A 253 11.55 17.90 -27.51
CA GLU A 253 10.66 18.47 -28.52
C GLU A 253 10.88 17.82 -29.87
N ASN A 254 9.88 17.88 -30.76
CA ASN A 254 9.98 17.34 -32.13
C ASN A 254 10.49 15.90 -32.18
N THR A 255 9.98 15.00 -31.34
CA THR A 255 10.56 13.66 -31.10
C THR A 255 10.44 12.65 -32.26
N LEU A 256 9.99 13.09 -33.43
CA LEU A 256 9.75 12.27 -34.62
C LEU A 256 10.44 12.90 -35.82
N PHE A 257 10.87 12.07 -36.77
CA PHE A 257 11.51 12.49 -38.01
C PHE A 257 11.14 11.55 -39.14
N ASN A 258 11.06 12.04 -40.37
CA ASN A 258 10.73 11.20 -41.53
C ASN A 258 11.82 11.25 -42.62
N ASP A 259 12.75 12.18 -42.49
CA ASP A 259 13.79 12.48 -43.46
C ASP A 259 15.01 13.11 -42.78
N SER A 260 16.08 13.31 -43.54
CA SER A 260 17.32 13.90 -43.04
C SER A 260 17.09 15.30 -42.45
N SER A 261 16.24 16.13 -43.07
CA SER A 261 16.00 17.50 -42.61
C SER A 261 15.30 17.55 -41.25
N SER A 262 14.31 16.69 -41.03
CA SER A 262 13.62 16.57 -39.75
C SER A 262 14.47 15.88 -38.68
N PHE A 263 15.40 15.00 -39.08
CA PHE A 263 16.34 14.37 -38.16
C PHE A 263 17.36 15.35 -37.57
N LEU A 264 17.73 16.41 -38.30
CA LEU A 264 18.63 17.45 -37.77
C LEU A 264 18.06 18.13 -36.52
N PHE A 265 16.73 18.20 -36.36
CA PHE A 265 16.11 18.73 -35.14
C PHE A 265 16.32 17.82 -33.90
N GLN A 266 16.79 16.59 -34.07
CA GLN A 266 17.11 15.69 -32.95
C GLN A 266 18.44 16.02 -32.27
N LEU A 267 19.26 16.93 -32.83
CA LEU A 267 20.54 17.29 -32.23
C LEU A 267 20.38 17.83 -30.80
N ASP A 268 19.38 18.69 -30.56
CA ASP A 268 19.09 19.21 -29.21
C ASP A 268 18.62 18.10 -28.26
N ASN A 269 17.74 17.20 -28.75
CA ASN A 269 17.32 16.03 -27.99
C ASN A 269 18.51 15.12 -27.64
N PHE A 270 19.47 14.94 -28.56
CA PHE A 270 20.68 14.15 -28.32
C PHE A 270 21.57 14.80 -27.24
N HIS A 271 21.80 16.12 -27.31
CA HIS A 271 22.54 16.83 -26.26
C HIS A 271 21.85 16.71 -24.90
N GLN A 272 20.51 16.83 -24.87
CA GLN A 272 19.74 16.68 -23.65
C GLN A 272 19.78 15.24 -23.11
N LEU A 273 19.74 14.22 -23.98
CA LEU A 273 19.97 12.82 -23.63
C LEU A 273 21.34 12.64 -22.97
N MET A 274 22.40 13.19 -23.55
CA MET A 274 23.76 13.08 -22.99
C MET A 274 23.91 13.77 -21.64
N ARG A 275 23.20 14.90 -21.42
CA ARG A 275 23.12 15.53 -20.08
C ARG A 275 22.45 14.60 -19.07
N ILE A 276 21.36 13.94 -19.47
CA ILE A 276 20.63 13.00 -18.62
C ILE A 276 21.49 11.77 -18.28
N VAL A 277 22.16 11.17 -19.27
CA VAL A 277 23.09 10.04 -19.06
C VAL A 277 24.16 10.40 -18.03
N LYS A 278 24.73 11.61 -18.13
CA LYS A 278 25.75 12.09 -17.21
C LYS A 278 25.25 12.30 -15.76
N LEU A 279 23.94 12.40 -15.51
CA LEU A 279 23.40 12.48 -14.15
C LEU A 279 23.73 11.23 -13.33
N HIS A 280 23.69 10.05 -13.96
CA HIS A 280 23.91 8.79 -13.26
C HIS A 280 25.40 8.54 -12.94
N LYS A 281 26.31 9.30 -13.58
CA LYS A 281 27.79 9.19 -13.46
C LYS A 281 28.35 7.80 -13.82
N GLU A 282 27.68 7.07 -14.72
CA GLU A 282 28.19 5.80 -15.26
C GLU A 282 28.88 6.00 -16.62
N GLU A 283 29.74 5.06 -17.00
CA GLU A 283 30.40 5.04 -18.30
C GLU A 283 29.42 4.88 -19.47
N TYR A 284 28.29 4.21 -19.23
CA TYR A 284 27.20 4.07 -20.20
C TYR A 284 25.88 3.83 -19.47
N GLN A 285 24.77 3.99 -20.20
CA GLN A 285 23.45 3.46 -19.79
C GLN A 285 23.03 2.33 -20.72
N TYR A 286 22.29 1.38 -20.18
CA TYR A 286 21.84 0.18 -20.87
C TYR A 286 20.41 -0.17 -20.49
N TYR A 287 19.65 -0.69 -21.44
CA TYR A 287 18.38 -1.38 -21.24
C TYR A 287 18.01 -2.19 -22.48
N THR A 288 17.00 -3.04 -22.36
CA THR A 288 16.41 -3.77 -23.48
C THR A 288 15.04 -3.20 -23.87
N PHE A 289 14.74 -3.24 -25.16
CA PHE A 289 13.43 -2.89 -25.72
C PHE A 289 13.12 -3.81 -26.88
N GLU A 290 12.08 -4.64 -26.72
CA GLU A 290 11.80 -5.75 -27.64
C GLU A 290 13.08 -6.61 -27.82
N ASP A 291 13.47 -6.90 -29.07
CA ASP A 291 14.67 -7.67 -29.40
C ASP A 291 15.94 -6.80 -29.51
N TYR A 292 15.90 -5.55 -29.05
CA TYR A 292 17.04 -4.62 -29.10
C TYR A 292 17.67 -4.41 -27.71
N GLU A 293 18.99 -4.52 -27.68
CA GLU A 293 19.84 -3.92 -26.66
C GLU A 293 20.11 -2.46 -27.01
N VAL A 294 19.89 -1.56 -26.05
CA VAL A 294 20.05 -0.12 -26.25
C VAL A 294 21.15 0.40 -25.33
N GLN A 295 22.21 0.94 -25.93
CA GLN A 295 23.38 1.43 -25.22
C GLN A 295 23.59 2.92 -25.51
N LEU A 296 23.90 3.68 -24.46
CA LEU A 296 24.21 5.10 -24.56
C LEU A 296 25.53 5.40 -23.90
N HIS A 297 26.44 5.93 -24.70
CA HIS A 297 27.77 6.31 -24.27
C HIS A 297 27.85 7.84 -24.27
N PRO A 298 28.11 8.50 -23.13
CA PRO A 298 28.42 9.91 -23.08
C PRO A 298 29.83 10.19 -23.64
N ASP A 299 30.11 11.44 -24.01
CA ASP A 299 31.46 11.83 -24.42
C ASP A 299 32.48 11.57 -23.31
N THR A 300 33.61 10.96 -23.67
CA THR A 300 34.77 10.75 -22.81
C THR A 300 36.00 11.45 -23.41
N GLN A 301 37.16 11.34 -22.76
CA GLN A 301 38.42 11.86 -23.33
C GLN A 301 38.86 11.07 -24.57
N GLU A 302 38.41 9.82 -24.71
CA GLU A 302 38.87 8.88 -25.73
C GLU A 302 37.81 8.55 -26.80
N GLY A 303 36.55 8.93 -26.57
CA GLY A 303 35.44 8.56 -27.44
C GLY A 303 34.31 9.59 -27.47
N GLN A 304 33.67 9.68 -28.63
CA GLN A 304 32.51 10.55 -28.84
C GLN A 304 31.22 9.90 -28.33
N ALA A 305 30.31 10.75 -27.86
CA ALA A 305 28.96 10.35 -27.47
C ALA A 305 28.23 9.68 -28.63
N HIS A 306 27.57 8.57 -28.33
CA HIS A 306 26.76 7.85 -29.29
C HIS A 306 25.66 7.03 -28.63
N VAL A 307 24.66 6.67 -29.44
CA VAL A 307 23.59 5.75 -29.09
C VAL A 307 23.66 4.58 -30.05
N MET A 308 23.59 3.36 -29.52
CA MET A 308 23.58 2.14 -30.30
C MET A 308 22.33 1.32 -29.97
N PHE A 309 21.67 0.83 -31.01
CA PHE A 309 20.56 -0.12 -30.89
C PHE A 309 20.97 -1.40 -31.61
N THR A 310 21.18 -2.48 -30.86
CA THR A 310 21.66 -3.77 -31.37
C THR A 310 20.55 -4.79 -31.27
N HIS A 311 20.05 -5.24 -32.41
CA HIS A 311 19.04 -6.29 -32.50
C HIS A 311 19.67 -7.67 -32.28
N SER A 312 18.91 -8.61 -31.74
CA SER A 312 19.32 -10.02 -31.55
C SER A 312 19.80 -10.74 -32.82
N SER A 313 19.40 -10.26 -34.01
CA SER A 313 19.87 -10.77 -35.30
C SER A 313 21.26 -10.26 -35.73
N GLY A 314 21.88 -9.36 -34.96
CA GLY A 314 23.12 -8.66 -35.32
C GLY A 314 22.92 -7.38 -36.14
N PHE A 315 21.67 -6.96 -36.38
CA PHE A 315 21.35 -5.68 -37.01
C PHE A 315 21.63 -4.53 -36.03
N ILE A 316 22.26 -3.44 -36.47
CA ILE A 316 22.61 -2.32 -35.59
C ILE A 316 22.19 -0.98 -36.19
N PHE A 317 21.57 -0.13 -35.38
CA PHE A 317 21.54 1.32 -35.60
C PHE A 317 22.59 2.01 -34.73
N PHE A 318 23.31 2.97 -35.30
CA PHE A 318 24.30 3.78 -34.60
C PHE A 318 24.03 5.26 -34.88
N VAL A 319 23.90 6.04 -33.81
CA VAL A 319 23.59 7.47 -33.85
C VAL A 319 24.66 8.25 -33.11
N CYS A 320 25.30 9.20 -33.77
CA CYS A 320 26.34 10.05 -33.19
C CYS A 320 26.34 11.44 -33.82
N ILE A 321 27.09 12.35 -33.21
CA ILE A 321 27.34 13.66 -33.81
C ILE A 321 28.46 13.52 -34.84
N VAL A 322 28.35 14.19 -35.98
CA VAL A 322 29.42 14.30 -36.98
C VAL A 322 29.54 15.74 -37.42
N THR A 323 30.69 16.11 -37.98
CA THR A 323 30.89 17.43 -38.56
C THR A 323 30.49 17.42 -40.04
N ASP A 324 29.59 18.31 -40.45
CA ASP A 324 29.18 18.46 -41.85
C ASP A 324 30.26 19.13 -42.72
N GLU A 325 30.00 19.21 -44.03
CA GLU A 325 30.90 19.85 -45.00
C GLU A 325 31.19 21.34 -44.71
N ASN A 326 30.36 21.99 -43.89
CA ASN A 326 30.49 23.38 -43.49
C ASN A 326 31.16 23.55 -42.12
N GLY A 327 31.62 22.47 -41.48
CA GLY A 327 32.21 22.52 -40.15
C GLY A 327 31.20 22.63 -39.01
N ARG A 328 29.92 22.30 -39.23
CA ARG A 328 28.86 22.33 -38.22
C ARG A 328 28.59 20.94 -37.67
N ASP A 329 28.38 20.85 -36.36
CA ASP A 329 27.96 19.61 -35.72
C ASP A 329 26.51 19.29 -36.11
N VAL A 330 26.31 18.07 -36.62
CA VAL A 330 25.02 17.53 -37.04
C VAL A 330 24.86 16.11 -36.53
N LEU A 331 23.62 15.68 -36.32
CA LEU A 331 23.35 14.30 -35.93
C LEU A 331 23.35 13.39 -37.15
N SER A 332 24.08 12.28 -37.07
CA SER A 332 24.12 11.23 -38.08
C SER A 332 23.50 9.94 -37.53
N ALA A 333 22.75 9.25 -38.38
CA ALA A 333 22.23 7.92 -38.11
C ALA A 333 22.65 6.97 -39.23
N VAL A 334 23.31 5.89 -38.86
CA VAL A 334 23.76 4.83 -39.77
C VAL A 334 23.25 3.49 -39.28
N TYR A 335 23.16 2.51 -40.17
CA TYR A 335 22.82 1.13 -39.81
C TYR A 335 23.72 0.12 -40.51
N ARG A 336 23.79 -1.09 -39.96
CA ARG A 336 24.37 -2.27 -40.62
C ARG A 336 23.49 -3.50 -40.38
N GLU A 337 23.40 -4.38 -41.35
CA GLU A 337 22.54 -5.57 -41.28
C GLU A 337 23.14 -6.71 -40.45
N ASN A 338 24.47 -6.80 -40.42
CA ASN A 338 25.24 -7.76 -39.64
C ASN A 338 26.65 -7.21 -39.38
N GLU A 339 27.45 -7.92 -38.58
CA GLU A 339 28.80 -7.49 -38.20
C GLU A 339 29.79 -7.37 -39.37
N GLU A 340 29.57 -8.14 -40.44
CA GLU A 340 30.43 -8.13 -41.64
C GLU A 340 30.08 -6.99 -42.61
N SER A 341 28.94 -6.34 -42.42
CA SER A 341 28.44 -5.28 -43.30
C SER A 341 28.99 -3.91 -42.91
N SER A 342 29.26 -3.07 -43.91
CA SER A 342 29.61 -1.67 -43.69
C SER A 342 28.40 -0.85 -43.25
N PHE A 343 28.63 0.20 -42.47
CA PHE A 343 27.57 1.14 -42.08
C PHE A 343 27.06 1.95 -43.27
N ILE A 344 25.75 2.07 -43.37
CA ILE A 344 25.04 2.83 -44.41
C ILE A 344 24.24 3.95 -43.74
N ASN A 345 24.32 5.18 -44.27
CA ASN A 345 23.53 6.30 -43.78
C ASN A 345 22.04 6.08 -44.03
N ILE A 346 21.21 6.15 -43.00
CA ILE A 346 19.78 5.79 -43.08
C ILE A 346 18.95 6.70 -44.03
N PHE A 347 19.47 7.87 -44.38
CA PHE A 347 18.80 8.84 -45.25
C PHE A 347 19.37 8.89 -46.68
N GLN A 348 20.24 7.95 -47.04
CA GLN A 348 20.72 7.82 -48.42
C GLN A 348 19.55 7.44 -49.37
N SER A 349 19.59 7.99 -50.58
CA SER A 349 18.62 7.67 -51.64
C SER A 349 18.63 6.16 -51.91
N GLU A 350 17.45 5.53 -52.00
CA GLU A 350 17.20 4.07 -52.21
C GLU A 350 16.97 3.22 -50.94
N ILE A 351 17.02 3.79 -49.74
CA ILE A 351 16.81 3.03 -48.51
C ILE A 351 15.32 2.73 -48.25
N PRO A 352 14.97 1.52 -47.79
CA PRO A 352 13.61 1.20 -47.41
C PRO A 352 13.07 2.06 -46.26
N ILE A 353 11.87 2.61 -46.44
CA ILE A 353 11.17 3.44 -45.44
C ILE A 353 11.02 2.75 -44.07
N HIS A 354 11.01 1.42 -44.03
CA HIS A 354 10.85 0.65 -42.81
C HIS A 354 12.00 0.86 -41.81
N TYR A 355 13.24 1.10 -42.26
CA TYR A 355 14.35 1.38 -41.32
C TYR A 355 14.17 2.72 -40.62
N ILE A 356 13.69 3.75 -41.33
CA ILE A 356 13.37 5.05 -40.74
C ILE A 356 12.22 4.89 -39.73
N THR A 357 11.18 4.12 -40.08
CA THR A 357 10.07 3.82 -39.15
C THR A 357 10.56 3.10 -37.89
N GLN A 358 11.42 2.09 -38.05
CA GLN A 358 11.99 1.35 -36.92
C GLN A 358 12.83 2.24 -36.01
N LEU A 359 13.73 3.06 -36.58
CA LEU A 359 14.56 3.98 -35.79
C LEU A 359 13.70 5.02 -35.06
N ASN A 360 12.59 5.49 -35.63
CA ASN A 360 11.65 6.38 -34.93
C ASN A 360 11.03 5.73 -33.69
N ILE A 361 10.63 4.46 -33.78
CA ILE A 361 10.05 3.72 -32.65
C ILE A 361 11.08 3.63 -31.53
N LEU A 362 12.29 3.17 -31.84
CA LEU A 362 13.40 3.04 -30.90
C LEU A 362 13.79 4.39 -30.28
N TRP A 363 13.91 5.42 -31.10
CA TRP A 363 14.25 6.78 -30.66
C TRP A 363 13.20 7.36 -29.72
N LYS A 364 11.91 7.17 -30.04
CA LYS A 364 10.80 7.64 -29.20
C LYS A 364 10.75 6.91 -27.86
N ASP A 365 10.99 5.61 -27.83
CA ASP A 365 11.09 4.84 -26.58
C ASP A 365 12.25 5.37 -25.72
N LEU A 366 13.42 5.53 -26.34
CA LEU A 366 14.60 6.07 -25.67
C LEU A 366 14.34 7.43 -25.02
N LEU A 367 13.78 8.40 -25.76
CA LEU A 367 13.44 9.71 -25.21
C LEU A 367 12.41 9.60 -24.07
N THR A 368 11.47 8.65 -24.18
CA THR A 368 10.45 8.41 -23.14
C THR A 368 11.04 7.81 -21.87
N LYS A 369 11.95 6.84 -21.98
CA LYS A 369 12.66 6.27 -20.84
C LYS A 369 13.62 7.27 -20.23
N ALA A 370 14.33 8.06 -21.03
CA ALA A 370 15.25 9.06 -20.52
C ALA A 370 14.56 10.15 -19.69
N LYS A 371 13.41 10.67 -20.13
CA LYS A 371 12.66 11.67 -19.33
C LYS A 371 12.16 11.08 -18.00
N ARG A 372 11.67 9.83 -18.02
CA ARG A 372 11.15 9.15 -16.83
C ARG A 372 12.28 8.82 -15.86
N GLY A 373 13.38 8.27 -16.38
CA GLY A 373 14.60 7.97 -15.64
C GLY A 373 15.16 9.20 -14.94
N ALA A 374 15.34 10.30 -15.66
CA ALA A 374 15.79 11.56 -15.07
C ALA A 374 14.87 12.04 -13.94
N TYR A 375 13.56 11.98 -14.14
CA TYR A 375 12.58 12.40 -13.13
C TYR A 375 12.65 11.55 -11.85
N PHE A 376 12.53 10.22 -11.99
CA PHE A 376 12.50 9.32 -10.83
C PHE A 376 13.86 9.19 -10.15
N TYR A 377 14.97 9.26 -10.89
CA TYR A 377 16.29 9.30 -10.29
C TYR A 377 16.54 10.55 -9.46
N ASN A 378 16.09 11.72 -9.93
CA ASN A 378 16.18 12.94 -9.13
C ASN A 378 15.29 12.90 -7.89
N LYS A 379 14.11 12.26 -7.97
CA LYS A 379 13.25 12.01 -6.80
C LYS A 379 13.96 11.07 -5.81
N PHE A 380 14.55 9.99 -6.31
CA PHE A 380 15.35 9.05 -5.53
C PHE A 380 16.49 9.74 -4.78
N LEU A 381 17.29 10.57 -5.45
CA LEU A 381 18.40 11.29 -4.81
C LEU A 381 17.94 12.28 -3.71
N LYS A 382 16.70 12.76 -3.78
CA LYS A 382 16.12 13.62 -2.73
C LYS A 382 15.56 12.83 -1.57
N THR A 383 15.04 11.64 -1.83
CA THR A 383 14.42 10.78 -0.81
C THR A 383 15.45 9.94 -0.07
N VAL A 384 16.46 9.41 -0.77
CA VAL A 384 17.44 8.47 -0.23
C VAL A 384 18.78 9.17 -0.09
N THR A 385 19.15 9.50 1.16
CA THR A 385 20.40 10.21 1.45
C THR A 385 21.44 9.29 2.09
N PRO A 386 22.74 9.45 1.80
CA PRO A 386 23.79 8.69 2.48
C PRO A 386 23.79 8.89 4.00
N GLU A 387 23.51 10.11 4.45
CA GLU A 387 23.49 10.46 5.88
C GLU A 387 22.46 9.62 6.65
N GLU A 388 21.24 9.53 6.12
CA GLU A 388 20.16 8.78 6.73
C GLU A 388 20.43 7.27 6.72
N VAL A 389 20.86 6.71 5.58
CA VAL A 389 21.26 5.29 5.50
C VAL A 389 22.36 4.96 6.52
N LEU A 390 23.36 5.83 6.66
CA LEU A 390 24.41 5.65 7.66
C LEU A 390 23.89 5.81 9.10
N SER A 391 22.92 6.69 9.36
CA SER A 391 22.33 6.83 10.69
C SER A 391 21.62 5.55 11.14
N TYR A 392 20.86 4.91 10.24
CA TYR A 392 20.20 3.63 10.53
C TYR A 392 21.22 2.52 10.76
N LEU A 393 22.28 2.47 9.95
CA LEU A 393 23.36 1.50 10.16
C LEU A 393 24.09 1.71 11.49
N ASN A 394 24.06 2.89 12.09
CA ASN A 394 24.71 3.20 13.37
C ASN A 394 23.80 3.00 14.59
N LEU A 395 22.55 2.57 14.42
CA LEU A 395 21.67 2.22 15.54
C LEU A 395 22.25 1.07 16.38
N GLU A 396 21.99 1.08 17.69
CA GLU A 396 22.52 0.08 18.62
C GLU A 396 22.06 -1.33 18.24
N MET A 397 20.78 -1.50 17.87
CA MET A 397 20.26 -2.79 17.39
C MET A 397 21.06 -3.33 16.20
N VAL A 398 21.52 -2.46 15.29
CA VAL A 398 22.27 -2.88 14.09
C VAL A 398 23.71 -3.19 14.45
N GLN A 399 24.30 -2.44 15.38
CA GLN A 399 25.69 -2.64 15.79
C GLN A 399 25.87 -3.85 16.71
N GLU A 400 24.84 -4.22 17.47
CA GLU A 400 24.93 -5.26 18.51
C GLU A 400 24.15 -6.53 18.18
N LYS A 401 22.90 -6.43 17.69
CA LYS A 401 22.02 -7.57 17.37
C LYS A 401 22.17 -8.00 15.91
N TYR A 402 22.06 -7.07 14.97
CA TYR A 402 22.09 -7.34 13.52
C TYR A 402 23.44 -7.00 12.86
N ASN A 403 24.53 -7.50 13.44
CA ASN A 403 25.88 -7.03 13.17
C ASN A 403 26.75 -7.96 12.31
N ASP A 404 26.21 -9.10 11.87
CA ASP A 404 26.88 -10.08 11.02
C ASP A 404 26.00 -10.49 9.85
N TYR A 405 26.34 -9.99 8.65
CA TYR A 405 25.61 -10.28 7.43
C TYR A 405 25.62 -11.78 7.03
N ARG A 406 26.59 -12.57 7.52
CA ARG A 406 26.71 -14.00 7.19
C ARG A 406 25.91 -14.90 8.11
N GLU A 407 25.47 -14.39 9.26
CA GLU A 407 24.69 -15.15 10.24
C GLU A 407 23.21 -14.87 9.99
N PRO A 408 22.40 -15.87 9.58
CA PRO A 408 20.99 -15.67 9.23
C PRO A 408 20.18 -15.00 10.34
N ASP A 409 20.50 -15.28 11.59
CA ASP A 409 19.80 -14.71 12.75
C ASP A 409 20.26 -13.28 13.11
N LYS A 410 21.29 -12.76 12.43
CA LYS A 410 21.88 -11.44 12.69
C LYS A 410 22.03 -10.57 11.45
N ASN A 411 21.48 -10.98 10.32
CA ASN A 411 21.60 -10.22 9.07
C ASN A 411 20.30 -9.54 8.65
N SER A 412 19.18 -9.93 9.25
CA SER A 412 17.86 -9.49 8.84
C SER A 412 16.83 -9.53 9.96
N PHE A 413 15.75 -8.77 9.79
CA PHE A 413 14.52 -8.89 10.60
C PHE A 413 13.29 -8.61 9.73
N TRP A 414 12.14 -9.12 10.18
CA TRP A 414 10.85 -8.90 9.52
C TRP A 414 10.04 -7.87 10.29
N TYR A 415 9.41 -6.96 9.57
CA TYR A 415 8.53 -5.95 10.15
C TYR A 415 7.51 -5.47 9.11
N GLY A 416 6.22 -5.53 9.45
CA GLY A 416 5.12 -5.08 8.57
C GLY A 416 5.07 -5.79 7.21
N GLY A 417 5.40 -7.08 7.15
CA GLY A 417 5.43 -7.86 5.90
C GLY A 417 6.62 -7.57 4.98
N TYR A 418 7.63 -6.83 5.46
CA TYR A 418 8.88 -6.58 4.77
C TYR A 418 10.05 -7.21 5.52
N CYS A 419 11.02 -7.72 4.78
CA CYS A 419 12.29 -8.20 5.30
C CYS A 419 13.35 -7.10 5.15
N PHE A 420 14.01 -6.73 6.23
CA PHE A 420 15.07 -5.73 6.21
C PHE A 420 16.40 -6.41 6.39
N LEU A 421 17.34 -6.21 5.48
CA LEU A 421 18.71 -6.72 5.58
C LEU A 421 19.69 -5.55 5.74
N MET A 422 20.78 -5.78 6.47
CA MET A 422 21.77 -4.74 6.73
C MET A 422 23.20 -5.25 6.57
N ARG A 423 24.01 -4.42 5.93
CA ARG A 423 25.47 -4.60 5.85
C ARG A 423 26.15 -3.37 6.43
N ARG A 424 26.99 -3.56 7.43
CA ARG A 424 27.62 -2.45 8.13
C ARG A 424 28.66 -1.75 7.27
N HIS A 425 28.78 -0.45 7.49
CA HIS A 425 29.74 0.37 6.76
C HIS A 425 31.18 -0.02 7.12
N GLY A 426 32.04 -0.20 6.11
CA GLY A 426 33.42 -0.66 6.29
C GLY A 426 33.58 -2.18 6.31
N GLU A 427 32.48 -2.94 6.36
CA GLU A 427 32.55 -4.39 6.24
C GLU A 427 33.09 -4.78 4.86
N ARG A 428 34.16 -5.59 4.83
CA ARG A 428 34.90 -5.97 3.60
C ARG A 428 35.46 -4.79 2.81
N GLY A 429 35.64 -3.63 3.44
CA GLY A 429 36.08 -2.41 2.76
C GLY A 429 35.03 -1.80 1.82
N LEU A 430 33.74 -2.15 2.02
CA LEU A 430 32.63 -1.66 1.21
C LEU A 430 31.80 -0.63 1.98
N ALA A 431 31.14 0.26 1.24
CA ALA A 431 30.08 1.08 1.80
C ALA A 431 28.95 0.18 2.31
N GLY A 432 28.46 0.47 3.52
CA GLY A 432 27.34 -0.26 4.12
C GLY A 432 26.05 -0.11 3.32
N SER A 433 25.11 -1.03 3.47
CA SER A 433 23.82 -0.96 2.78
C SER A 433 22.67 -1.38 3.67
N ILE A 434 21.50 -0.84 3.36
CA ILE A 434 20.23 -1.32 3.88
C ILE A 434 19.42 -1.84 2.72
N ASP A 435 18.86 -3.01 2.90
CA ASP A 435 18.08 -3.69 1.90
C ASP A 435 16.67 -3.89 2.44
N ILE A 436 15.66 -3.71 1.60
CA ILE A 436 14.25 -3.95 1.91
C ILE A 436 13.69 -4.94 0.89
N GLY A 437 13.20 -6.07 1.39
CA GLY A 437 12.65 -7.18 0.66
C GLY A 437 11.16 -7.34 0.91
N LYS A 438 10.41 -7.74 -0.12
CA LYS A 438 9.03 -8.21 0.03
C LYS A 438 8.85 -9.52 -0.73
N GLU A 439 8.26 -10.50 -0.06
CA GLU A 439 7.82 -11.74 -0.69
C GLU A 439 6.63 -11.48 -1.61
N ARG A 440 6.53 -12.30 -2.64
CA ARG A 440 5.53 -12.21 -3.69
C ARG A 440 4.80 -13.52 -3.77
N GLU A 441 3.50 -13.45 -3.99
CA GLU A 441 2.71 -14.64 -4.22
C GLU A 441 3.16 -15.34 -5.50
N ALA A 442 3.71 -16.54 -5.33
CA ALA A 442 4.09 -17.44 -6.38
C ALA A 442 4.14 -18.87 -5.84
N ASP A 443 4.03 -19.86 -6.73
CA ASP A 443 4.16 -21.29 -6.38
C ASP A 443 5.56 -21.65 -5.81
N VAL A 444 6.53 -20.75 -5.96
CA VAL A 444 7.91 -20.85 -5.47
C VAL A 444 8.28 -19.52 -4.83
N PHE A 445 9.09 -19.56 -3.76
CA PHE A 445 9.57 -18.36 -3.06
C PHE A 445 10.17 -17.32 -4.03
N ASP A 446 9.52 -16.16 -4.15
CA ASP A 446 9.97 -15.01 -4.93
C ASP A 446 10.00 -13.77 -4.04
N MET A 447 11.19 -13.30 -3.71
CA MET A 447 11.42 -12.06 -2.97
C MET A 447 12.03 -11.03 -3.90
N ARG A 448 11.45 -9.83 -3.90
CA ARG A 448 12.05 -8.64 -4.51
C ARG A 448 12.74 -7.81 -3.46
N THR A 449 13.98 -7.45 -3.72
CA THR A 449 14.80 -6.70 -2.77
C THR A 449 15.41 -5.46 -3.43
N TYR A 450 15.23 -4.32 -2.79
CA TYR A 450 15.94 -3.08 -3.10
C TYR A 450 17.07 -2.87 -2.10
N CYS A 451 18.27 -2.61 -2.58
CA CYS A 451 19.45 -2.34 -1.77
C CYS A 451 19.90 -0.89 -1.97
N PHE A 452 19.93 -0.14 -0.88
CA PHE A 452 20.35 1.25 -0.83
C PHE A 452 21.77 1.32 -0.27
N ARG A 453 22.74 1.71 -1.11
CA ARG A 453 24.16 1.72 -0.73
C ARG A 453 24.81 3.05 -1.09
N PRO A 454 25.50 3.74 -0.16
CA PRO A 454 26.32 4.90 -0.49
C PRO A 454 27.33 4.60 -1.60
N ASP A 455 27.63 5.60 -2.43
CA ASP A 455 28.48 5.44 -3.62
C ASP A 455 29.94 5.12 -3.29
N ARG A 456 30.40 5.50 -2.10
CA ARG A 456 31.75 5.30 -1.60
C ARG A 456 31.76 5.16 -0.08
N LEU A 457 32.89 4.69 0.45
CA LEU A 457 33.11 4.54 1.88
C LEU A 457 33.25 5.92 2.56
N GLU A 458 34.25 6.69 2.13
CA GLU A 458 34.55 7.98 2.75
C GLU A 458 33.84 9.13 2.03
N TYR A 459 33.12 9.97 2.77
CA TYR A 459 32.41 11.16 2.27
C TYR A 459 31.45 10.86 1.11
N PRO A 460 30.45 9.99 1.31
CA PRO A 460 29.52 9.64 0.25
C PRO A 460 28.71 10.84 -0.23
N GLU A 461 28.56 10.94 -1.55
CA GLU A 461 27.79 12.02 -2.19
C GLU A 461 26.34 11.61 -2.47
N LYS A 462 26.12 10.31 -2.73
CA LYS A 462 24.81 9.77 -3.10
C LYS A 462 24.67 8.31 -2.71
N CYS A 463 23.44 7.81 -2.66
CA CYS A 463 23.19 6.39 -2.67
C CYS A 463 23.04 5.88 -4.11
N ASN A 464 23.47 4.65 -4.35
CA ASN A 464 23.16 3.87 -5.53
C ASN A 464 22.06 2.88 -5.17
N LEU A 465 21.14 2.68 -6.11
CA LEU A 465 20.11 1.66 -6.01
C LEU A 465 20.61 0.38 -6.66
N TYR A 466 20.46 -0.71 -5.93
CA TYR A 466 20.65 -2.05 -6.44
C TYR A 466 19.34 -2.83 -6.27
N TYR A 467 19.14 -3.84 -7.11
CA TYR A 467 17.93 -4.65 -7.12
C TYR A 467 18.29 -6.12 -7.31
N SER A 468 17.52 -6.98 -6.64
CA SER A 468 17.62 -8.43 -6.73
C SER A 468 16.21 -9.03 -6.73
N SER A 469 16.03 -10.11 -7.49
CA SER A 469 14.85 -10.98 -7.44
C SER A 469 15.30 -12.41 -7.24
N SER A 470 14.69 -13.12 -6.29
CA SER A 470 15.00 -14.54 -6.07
C SER A 470 14.33 -15.47 -7.08
N ARG A 471 13.68 -14.93 -8.12
CA ARG A 471 13.01 -15.71 -9.14
C ARG A 471 14.03 -16.37 -10.07
N GLU A 472 14.11 -17.69 -10.02
CA GLU A 472 14.98 -18.47 -10.90
C GLU A 472 14.42 -18.59 -12.33
N ASN A 473 15.31 -18.68 -13.33
CA ASN A 473 15.02 -19.07 -14.72
C ASN A 473 14.21 -18.09 -15.62
N LEU A 474 14.19 -16.78 -15.33
CA LEU A 474 13.67 -15.81 -16.29
C LEU A 474 14.76 -15.39 -17.30
N THR A 475 14.70 -15.92 -18.51
CA THR A 475 15.60 -15.55 -19.62
C THR A 475 15.48 -14.09 -20.08
N HIS A 476 14.49 -13.35 -19.58
CA HIS A 476 14.17 -11.97 -19.98
C HIS A 476 14.24 -10.97 -18.81
N ASP A 477 14.68 -11.40 -17.61
CA ASP A 477 14.91 -10.50 -16.48
C ASP A 477 16.42 -10.32 -16.27
N SER A 478 16.96 -9.16 -16.64
CA SER A 478 18.38 -8.83 -16.45
C SER A 478 18.80 -8.74 -14.98
N TYR A 479 17.85 -8.92 -14.05
CA TYR A 479 18.03 -8.83 -12.61
C TYR A 479 17.78 -10.16 -11.87
N SER A 480 17.50 -11.26 -12.59
CA SER A 480 17.41 -12.59 -11.99
C SER A 480 18.82 -13.18 -11.85
N GLY A 481 19.22 -13.50 -10.63
CA GLY A 481 20.47 -14.18 -10.36
C GLY A 481 20.47 -14.71 -8.92
N ASP A 482 20.83 -15.97 -8.74
CA ASP A 482 20.91 -16.73 -7.48
C ASP A 482 21.64 -15.96 -6.35
N GLY A 483 20.94 -15.02 -5.70
CA GLY A 483 21.51 -14.08 -4.72
C GLY A 483 22.35 -12.95 -5.31
N GLU A 484 22.34 -12.71 -6.63
CA GLU A 484 23.04 -11.58 -7.24
C GLU A 484 22.23 -10.28 -7.09
N VAL A 485 22.94 -9.19 -6.82
CA VAL A 485 22.35 -7.85 -6.69
C VAL A 485 22.94 -6.96 -7.78
N PHE A 486 22.10 -6.50 -8.69
CA PHE A 486 22.52 -5.70 -9.83
C PHE A 486 22.28 -4.23 -9.59
N LYS A 487 23.17 -3.39 -10.12
CA LYS A 487 22.98 -1.95 -10.07
C LYS A 487 21.84 -1.55 -11.01
N VAL A 488 20.93 -0.71 -10.53
CA VAL A 488 19.80 -0.22 -11.34
C VAL A 488 20.28 0.90 -12.26
N PHE A 489 20.00 0.79 -13.55
CA PHE A 489 20.31 1.85 -14.52
C PHE A 489 19.19 2.88 -14.60
N LEU A 490 19.53 4.08 -15.10
CA LEU A 490 18.62 5.23 -15.14
C LEU A 490 17.32 4.92 -15.89
N TYR A 491 17.38 4.05 -16.90
CA TYR A 491 16.25 3.75 -17.78
C TYR A 491 15.32 2.65 -17.25
N ASP A 492 15.70 2.02 -16.14
CA ASP A 492 14.85 1.14 -15.31
C ASP A 492 14.11 1.97 -14.26
N TRP A 493 13.52 3.07 -14.72
CA TRP A 493 12.89 4.10 -13.89
C TRP A 493 11.76 3.57 -13.00
N GLU A 494 11.16 2.43 -13.35
CA GLU A 494 10.14 1.77 -12.52
C GLU A 494 10.71 1.26 -11.21
N LEU A 495 11.95 0.75 -11.22
CA LEU A 495 12.65 0.31 -10.02
C LEU A 495 12.95 1.51 -9.11
N PHE A 496 13.35 2.65 -9.67
CA PHE A 496 13.49 3.88 -8.89
C PHE A 496 12.15 4.33 -8.28
N ARG A 497 11.06 4.35 -9.06
CA ARG A 497 9.73 4.73 -8.55
C ARG A 497 9.32 3.85 -7.36
N GLU A 498 9.36 2.53 -7.53
CA GLU A 498 8.96 1.57 -6.51
C GLU A 498 9.86 1.64 -5.26
N SER A 499 11.18 1.77 -5.45
CA SER A 499 12.11 1.90 -4.31
C SER A 499 11.82 3.12 -3.42
N ILE A 500 11.38 4.24 -4.00
CA ILE A 500 11.02 5.47 -3.26
C ILE A 500 9.73 5.26 -2.45
N GLU A 501 8.78 4.44 -2.94
CA GLU A 501 7.57 4.09 -2.21
C GLU A 501 7.86 3.17 -1.00
N TRP A 502 8.93 2.38 -1.08
CA TRP A 502 9.33 1.45 -0.03
C TRP A 502 10.26 2.08 1.01
N TYR A 503 11.14 2.99 0.58
CA TYR A 503 12.18 3.57 1.44
C TYR A 503 11.68 4.16 2.78
N PRO A 504 10.56 4.92 2.86
CA PRO A 504 10.07 5.43 4.14
C PRO A 504 9.76 4.35 5.19
N LYS A 505 9.50 3.11 4.76
CA LYS A 505 9.25 1.98 5.66
C LYS A 505 10.50 1.57 6.44
N ILE A 506 11.70 1.84 5.91
CA ILE A 506 12.98 1.58 6.60
C ILE A 506 13.06 2.40 7.88
N GLY A 507 12.85 3.71 7.79
CA GLY A 507 12.98 4.58 8.97
C GLY A 507 12.05 4.18 10.10
N LYS A 508 10.82 3.82 9.76
CA LYS A 508 9.83 3.35 10.71
C LYS A 508 10.21 2.02 11.36
N ALA A 509 10.57 1.03 10.54
CA ALA A 509 10.95 -0.29 11.03
C ALA A 509 12.21 -0.24 11.91
N PHE A 510 13.24 0.51 11.50
CA PHE A 510 14.50 0.62 12.24
C PHE A 510 14.34 1.40 13.55
N LYS A 511 13.45 2.40 13.60
CA LYS A 511 13.16 3.11 14.84
C LYS A 511 12.49 2.19 15.86
N ALA A 512 11.36 1.58 15.49
CA ALA A 512 10.59 0.69 16.36
C ALA A 512 11.43 -0.48 16.90
N MET A 513 12.14 -1.18 16.01
CA MET A 513 12.99 -2.31 16.41
C MET A 513 14.19 -1.90 17.27
N ASN A 514 14.68 -0.66 17.14
CA ASN A 514 15.77 -0.17 17.98
C ASN A 514 15.27 0.19 19.38
N GLU A 515 14.08 0.77 19.48
CA GLU A 515 13.43 1.07 20.75
C GLU A 515 13.13 -0.22 21.53
N GLU A 516 12.51 -1.22 20.89
CA GLU A 516 12.29 -2.55 21.47
C GLU A 516 13.61 -3.15 22.00
N TYR A 517 14.68 -3.11 21.20
CA TYR A 517 15.98 -3.61 21.61
C TYR A 517 16.57 -2.87 22.82
N LEU A 518 16.44 -1.54 22.87
CA LEU A 518 16.92 -0.73 23.99
C LEU A 518 16.13 -1.02 25.26
N GLU A 519 14.82 -1.27 25.16
CA GLU A 519 14.02 -1.69 26.31
C GLU A 519 14.43 -3.06 26.84
N GLU A 520 14.62 -4.04 25.96
CA GLU A 520 15.10 -5.38 26.34
C GLU A 520 16.47 -5.31 27.03
N LYS A 521 17.37 -4.46 26.54
CA LYS A 521 18.73 -4.27 27.07
C LYS A 521 18.75 -3.60 28.45
N ASN A 522 17.75 -2.76 28.75
CA ASN A 522 17.63 -2.02 30.01
C ASN A 522 16.81 -2.74 31.09
N LYS A 523 16.15 -3.86 30.75
CA LYS A 523 15.49 -4.79 31.69
C LYS A 523 16.50 -5.81 32.21
#